data_AF-A0A937B1M1-F1
#
_entry.id   AF-A0A937B1M1-F1
#
_cell.length_a   1.000
_cell.length_b   1.000
_cell.length_c   1.000
_cell.angle_alpha   90.00
_cell.angle_beta   90.00
_cell.angle_gamma   90.00
#
_symmetry.space_group_name_H-M   'P 1'
#
loop_
_entity.id
_entity.type
_entity.pdbx_description
1 polymer ?
#
loop_
_entity_poly.entity_id
_entity_poly.type
_entity_poly.pdbx_seq_one_letter_code
_entity_poly.pdbx_strand_id
1 'polypeptide(L)'
;MQAILNVAFPIFGVILAGYLAGRWRILGGEATGALNAFVSYFALPVLFFGTLARTPVAAVLDPALMAGFGIAVVATFVVGMATTRLVSRGGLAAMSLQGIAASWGNVGYMGVPLCLAAFG
;
A
#
# COMPACT_ATOMS: atom_id res chain seq x y z
N MET A 1 -11.58 -15.37 -8.55
CA MET A 1 -12.51 -14.38 -9.15
C MET A 1 -13.38 -13.69 -8.10
N GLN A 2 -14.08 -14.41 -7.21
CA GLN A 2 -14.94 -13.81 -6.16
C GLN A 2 -14.19 -12.93 -5.15
N ALA A 3 -12.97 -13.30 -4.74
CA ALA A 3 -12.17 -12.46 -3.83
C ALA A 3 -11.90 -11.07 -4.42
N ILE A 4 -11.60 -10.97 -5.72
CA ILE A 4 -11.35 -9.68 -6.38
C ILE A 4 -12.61 -8.80 -6.33
N LEU A 5 -13.78 -9.37 -6.62
CA LEU A 5 -15.05 -8.62 -6.60
C LEU A 5 -15.51 -8.26 -5.19
N ASN A 6 -15.28 -9.12 -4.19
CA ASN A 6 -15.74 -8.86 -2.83
C ASN A 6 -14.75 -8.01 -2.01
N VAL A 7 -13.46 -8.05 -2.34
CA VAL A 7 -12.39 -7.40 -1.55
C VAL A 7 -11.90 -6.13 -2.22
N ALA A 8 -11.63 -6.17 -3.53
CA ALA A 8 -11.06 -5.03 -4.24
C ALA A 8 -12.13 -4.00 -4.58
N PHE A 9 -13.31 -4.44 -5.03
CA PHE A 9 -14.37 -3.52 -5.47
C PHE A 9 -14.80 -2.52 -4.41
N PRO A 10 -15.02 -2.89 -3.12
CA PRO A 10 -15.40 -1.90 -2.10
C PRO A 10 -14.30 -0.86 -1.86
N ILE A 11 -13.03 -1.29 -1.79
CA ILE A 11 -11.89 -0.41 -1.54
C ILE A 11 -11.74 0.59 -2.70
N PHE A 12 -11.71 0.09 -3.93
CA PHE A 12 -11.62 0.94 -5.12
C PHE A 12 -12.87 1.80 -5.33
N GLY A 13 -14.04 1.33 -4.93
CA GLY A 13 -15.29 2.08 -4.95
C GLY A 13 -15.24 3.31 -4.03
N VAL A 14 -14.73 3.16 -2.81
CA VAL A 14 -14.53 4.30 -1.88
C VAL A 14 -13.49 5.28 -2.43
N ILE A 15 -12.38 4.79 -2.99
CA ILE A 15 -11.37 5.63 -3.63
C ILE A 15 -11.99 6.43 -4.79
N LEU A 16 -12.79 5.79 -5.64
CA LEU A 16 -13.48 6.44 -6.75
C LEU A 16 -14.47 7.49 -6.27
N ALA A 17 -15.24 7.19 -5.22
CA ALA A 17 -16.17 8.14 -4.62
C ALA A 17 -15.43 9.37 -4.07
N GLY A 18 -14.29 9.18 -3.39
CA GLY A 18 -13.43 10.27 -2.94
C GLY A 18 -12.87 11.12 -4.08
N TYR A 19 -12.43 10.47 -5.17
CA TYR A 19 -11.98 11.16 -6.38
C TYR A 19 -13.09 12.00 -7.02
N LEU A 20 -14.30 11.45 -7.15
CA LEU A 20 -15.46 12.17 -7.70
C LEU A 20 -15.88 13.34 -6.80
N ALA A 21 -15.86 13.15 -5.48
CA ALA A 21 -16.15 14.21 -4.52
C ALA A 21 -15.15 15.38 -4.64
N GLY A 22 -13.87 15.08 -4.83
CA GLY A 22 -12.85 16.09 -5.12
C GLY A 22 -13.03 16.74 -6.51
N ARG A 23 -13.33 15.94 -7.54
CA ARG A 23 -13.57 16.43 -8.92
C ARG A 23 -14.75 17.38 -9.01
N TRP A 24 -15.83 17.10 -8.30
CA TRP A 24 -17.02 17.95 -8.22
C TRP A 24 -16.91 19.07 -7.19
N ARG A 25 -15.75 19.21 -6.52
CA ARG A 25 -15.48 20.24 -5.50
C ARG A 25 -16.51 20.24 -4.37
N ILE A 26 -17.09 19.08 -4.07
CA ILE A 26 -18.03 18.89 -2.96
C ILE A 26 -17.30 19.15 -1.62
N LEU A 27 -16.03 18.76 -1.57
CA LEU A 27 -15.11 19.06 -0.49
C LEU A 27 -14.22 20.24 -0.92
N GLY A 28 -14.27 21.35 -0.19
CA GLY A 28 -13.36 22.48 -0.40
C GLY A 28 -11.89 22.08 -0.23
N GLY A 29 -10.97 22.89 -0.76
CA GLY A 29 -9.52 22.63 -0.66
C GLY A 29 -9.04 22.44 0.78
N GLU A 30 -9.54 23.26 1.70
CA GLU A 30 -9.26 23.15 3.14
C GLU A 30 -9.78 21.84 3.75
N ALA A 31 -10.98 21.39 3.36
CA ALA A 31 -11.55 20.14 3.85
C ALA A 31 -10.72 18.92 3.42
N THR A 32 -10.20 18.94 2.19
CA THR A 32 -9.31 17.88 1.69
C THR A 32 -7.99 17.85 2.45
N GLY A 33 -7.41 19.02 2.73
CA GLY A 33 -6.19 19.14 3.53
C GLY A 33 -6.38 18.63 4.97
N ALA A 34 -7.47 19.04 5.62
CA ALA A 34 -7.81 18.59 6.96
C ALA A 34 -8.05 17.07 7.02
N LEU A 35 -8.74 16.51 6.02
CA LEU A 35 -8.96 15.06 5.93
C LEU A 35 -7.64 14.29 5.75
N ASN A 36 -6.75 14.76 4.89
CA ASN A 36 -5.45 14.12 4.70
C ASN A 36 -4.58 14.17 5.96
N ALA A 37 -4.58 15.32 6.66
CA ALA A 37 -3.88 15.47 7.94
C ALA A 37 -4.46 14.51 8.99
N PHE A 38 -5.79 14.42 9.10
CA PHE A 38 -6.45 13.47 10.00
C PHE A 38 -6.03 12.02 9.71
N VAL A 39 -6.05 11.61 8.44
CA VAL A 39 -5.68 10.24 8.08
C VAL A 39 -4.21 9.96 8.40
N SER A 40 -3.31 10.90 8.05
CA SER A 40 -1.86 10.73 8.21
C SER A 40 -1.41 10.76 9.67
N TYR A 41 -1.99 11.65 10.49
CA TYR A 41 -1.55 11.87 11.88
C TYR A 41 -2.35 11.08 12.92
N PHE A 42 -3.60 10.71 12.63
CA PHE A 42 -4.47 10.02 13.60
C PHE A 42 -4.87 8.64 13.12
N ALA A 43 -5.54 8.53 11.95
CA ALA A 43 -6.14 7.26 11.55
C ALA A 43 -5.09 6.16 11.31
N LEU A 44 -4.01 6.46 10.57
CA LEU A 44 -2.95 5.51 10.30
C LEU A 44 -2.18 5.08 11.55
N PRO A 45 -1.69 6.00 12.41
CA PRO A 45 -1.01 5.60 13.65
C PRO A 45 -1.90 4.75 14.56
N VAL A 46 -3.18 5.11 14.70
CA VAL A 46 -4.13 4.33 15.50
C VAL A 46 -4.36 2.95 14.89
N LEU A 47 -4.51 2.85 13.56
CA LEU A 47 -4.65 1.57 12.87
C LEU A 47 -3.42 0.67 13.09
N PHE A 48 -2.22 1.21 12.88
CA PHE A 48 -0.99 0.44 13.09
C PHE A 48 -0.82 0.02 14.54
N PHE A 49 -1.01 0.94 15.49
CA PHE A 49 -0.92 0.62 16.91
C PHE A 49 -1.94 -0.44 17.32
N GLY A 50 -3.21 -0.29 16.91
CA GLY A 50 -4.26 -1.25 17.20
C GLY A 50 -3.99 -2.62 16.60
N THR A 51 -3.42 -2.66 15.39
CA THR A 51 -3.02 -3.91 14.73
C THR A 51 -1.85 -4.57 15.45
N LEU A 52 -0.78 -3.83 15.75
CA LEU A 52 0.38 -4.36 16.49
C LEU A 52 -0.02 -4.84 17.90
N ALA A 53 -0.84 -4.09 18.62
CA ALA A 53 -1.25 -4.43 19.98
C ALA A 53 -2.08 -5.71 20.07
N ARG A 54 -2.79 -6.09 18.99
CA ARG A 54 -3.60 -7.31 18.92
C ARG A 54 -2.87 -8.49 18.29
N THR A 55 -1.75 -8.25 17.62
CA THR A 55 -1.01 -9.30 16.91
C THR A 55 -0.05 -10.00 17.87
N PRO A 56 -0.13 -11.34 18.04
CA PRO A 56 0.81 -12.06 18.89
C PRO A 56 2.22 -11.98 18.31
N VAL A 57 3.20 -11.69 19.16
CA VAL A 57 4.61 -11.49 18.75
C VAL A 57 5.16 -12.69 17.97
N ALA A 58 4.75 -13.91 18.34
CA ALA A 58 5.13 -15.14 17.63
C ALA A 58 4.64 -15.19 16.17
N ALA A 59 3.49 -14.58 15.86
CA ALA A 59 2.99 -14.51 14.48
C ALA A 59 3.75 -13.47 13.64
N VAL A 60 4.29 -12.42 14.26
CA VAL A 60 5.13 -11.43 13.59
C VAL A 60 6.54 -11.97 13.33
N LEU A 61 7.05 -12.77 14.26
CA LEU A 61 8.39 -13.38 14.18
C LEU A 61 8.40 -14.74 13.46
N ASP A 62 7.35 -15.06 12.70
CA ASP A 62 7.32 -16.27 11.88
C ASP A 62 8.40 -16.18 10.77
N PRO A 63 9.40 -17.09 10.77
CA PRO A 63 10.47 -17.07 9.77
C PRO A 63 9.93 -17.22 8.34
N ALA A 64 8.83 -17.94 8.15
CA ALA A 64 8.22 -18.11 6.83
C ALA A 64 7.61 -16.79 6.33
N LEU A 65 6.89 -16.06 7.18
CA LEU A 65 6.39 -14.73 6.89
C LEU A 65 7.53 -13.75 6.56
N MET A 66 8.57 -13.71 7.41
CA MET A 66 9.70 -12.79 7.21
C MET A 66 10.45 -13.08 5.92
N ALA A 67 10.76 -14.35 5.64
CA ALA A 67 11.43 -14.76 4.43
C ALA A 67 10.56 -14.54 3.19
N GLY A 68 9.27 -14.89 3.25
CA GLY A 68 8.33 -14.70 2.14
C GLY A 68 8.16 -13.23 1.79
N PHE A 69 7.95 -12.37 2.79
CA PHE A 69 7.87 -10.93 2.59
C PHE A 69 9.19 -10.35 2.07
N GLY A 70 10.33 -10.74 2.65
CA GLY A 70 11.65 -10.29 2.20
C GLY A 70 11.95 -10.68 0.75
N ILE A 71 11.63 -11.92 0.36
CA ILE A 71 11.80 -12.41 -1.01
C ILE A 71 10.89 -11.62 -1.96
N ALA A 72 9.63 -11.35 -1.59
CA ALA A 72 8.72 -10.57 -2.43
C ALA A 72 9.20 -9.14 -2.64
N VAL A 73 9.72 -8.48 -1.60
CA VAL A 73 10.30 -7.13 -1.66
C VAL A 73 11.54 -7.12 -2.55
N VAL A 74 12.47 -8.07 -2.37
CA VAL A 74 13.67 -8.17 -3.20
C VAL A 74 13.32 -8.49 -4.66
N ALA A 75 12.36 -9.39 -4.89
CA ALA A 75 11.92 -9.75 -6.23
C ALA A 75 11.32 -8.55 -6.96
N THR A 76 10.40 -7.81 -6.32
CA THR A 76 9.78 -6.60 -6.90
C THR A 76 10.80 -5.49 -7.15
N PHE A 77 11.77 -5.32 -6.25
CA PHE A 77 12.90 -4.40 -6.42
C PHE A 77 13.75 -4.76 -7.65
N VAL A 78 14.19 -6.02 -7.75
CA VAL A 78 15.02 -6.50 -8.88
C VAL A 78 14.26 -6.39 -10.20
N VAL A 79 12.96 -6.72 -10.22
CA VAL A 79 12.11 -6.54 -11.40
C VAL A 79 12.03 -5.07 -11.80
N GLY A 80 11.84 -4.14 -10.86
CA GLY A 80 11.83 -2.69 -11.13
C GLY A 80 13.17 -2.17 -11.68
N MET A 81 14.29 -2.68 -11.17
CA MET A 81 15.61 -2.36 -11.71
C MET A 81 15.79 -2.91 -13.14
N ALA A 82 15.42 -4.18 -13.35
CA ALA A 82 15.58 -4.87 -14.62
C ALA A 82 14.73 -4.23 -15.72
N THR A 83 13.48 -3.85 -15.44
CA THR A 83 12.62 -3.16 -16.40
C THR A 83 13.22 -1.81 -16.82
N THR A 84 13.78 -1.05 -15.90
CA THR A 84 14.47 0.22 -16.20
C THR A 84 15.69 0.02 -17.09
N ARG A 85 16.43 -1.06 -16.86
CA ARG A 85 17.59 -1.41 -17.68
C ARG A 85 17.19 -1.82 -19.10
N LEU A 86 16.10 -2.57 -19.23
CA LEU A 86 15.62 -3.10 -20.51
C LEU A 86 14.91 -2.04 -21.37
N VAL A 87 14.09 -1.18 -20.76
CA VAL A 87 13.28 -0.18 -21.48
C VAL A 87 14.04 1.11 -21.70
N SER A 88 14.64 1.66 -20.65
CA SER A 88 15.21 3.02 -20.66
C SER A 88 16.73 3.04 -20.76
N ARG A 89 17.39 1.86 -20.73
CA ARG A 89 18.86 1.71 -20.62
C ARG A 89 19.48 2.58 -19.52
N GLY A 90 18.71 2.81 -18.46
CA GLY A 90 19.09 3.71 -17.37
C GLY A 90 20.39 3.26 -16.68
N GLY A 91 21.15 4.24 -16.18
CA GLY A 91 22.26 3.98 -15.27
C GLY A 91 21.78 3.47 -13.91
N LEU A 92 22.73 3.06 -13.06
CA LEU A 92 22.44 2.48 -11.73
C LEU A 92 21.53 3.37 -10.87
N ALA A 93 21.68 4.69 -10.93
CA ALA A 93 20.84 5.62 -10.17
C ALA A 93 19.35 5.53 -10.55
N ALA A 94 19.04 5.50 -11.85
CA ALA A 94 17.66 5.38 -12.34
C ALA A 94 17.08 3.99 -12.00
N MET A 95 17.89 2.95 -12.13
CA MET A 95 17.48 1.59 -11.77
C MET A 95 17.13 1.49 -10.29
N SER A 96 17.99 2.00 -9.40
CA SER A 96 17.73 1.98 -7.96
C SER A 96 16.47 2.75 -7.59
N LEU A 97 16.22 3.90 -8.22
CA LEU A 97 15.00 4.68 -7.97
C LEU A 97 13.74 3.92 -8.38
N GLN A 98 13.74 3.30 -9.56
CA GLN A 98 12.61 2.49 -10.01
C GLN A 98 12.44 1.22 -9.16
N GLY A 99 13.55 0.59 -8.76
CA GLY A 99 13.53 -0.56 -7.86
C GLY A 99 12.86 -0.23 -6.54
N ILE A 100 13.25 0.90 -5.91
CA ILE A 100 12.60 1.40 -4.70
C ILE A 100 11.11 1.62 -4.98
N ALA A 101 10.76 2.37 -6.03
CA ALA A 101 9.37 2.66 -6.37
C ALA A 101 8.52 1.40 -6.61
N ALA A 102 9.09 0.34 -7.17
CA ALA A 102 8.41 -0.93 -7.40
C ALA A 102 8.22 -1.76 -6.12
N SER A 103 9.20 -1.72 -5.21
CA SER A 103 9.14 -2.44 -3.93
C SER A 103 8.32 -1.73 -2.86
N TRP A 104 8.20 -0.40 -2.94
CA TRP A 104 7.52 0.43 -1.96
C TRP A 104 6.04 0.62 -2.35
N GLY A 105 5.29 -0.48 -2.22
CA GLY A 105 3.86 -0.47 -2.46
C GLY A 105 3.07 0.29 -1.39
N ASN A 106 1.80 0.56 -1.67
CA ASN A 106 0.88 1.16 -0.71
C ASN A 106 0.38 0.13 0.33
N VAL A 107 1.32 -0.45 1.08
CA VAL A 107 1.01 -1.50 2.08
C VAL A 107 0.21 -0.92 3.25
N GLY A 108 0.50 0.32 3.63
CA GLY A 108 -0.16 0.99 4.76
C GLY A 108 -1.63 1.34 4.49
N TYR A 109 -1.94 1.99 3.36
CA TYR A 109 -3.32 2.39 3.07
C TYR A 109 -4.13 1.30 2.37
N MET A 110 -3.50 0.45 1.56
CA MET A 110 -4.21 -0.59 0.79
C MET A 110 -3.88 -2.01 1.23
N GLY A 111 -2.63 -2.30 1.60
CA GLY A 111 -2.20 -3.65 1.97
C GLY A 111 -2.97 -4.23 3.16
N VAL A 112 -3.02 -3.51 4.28
CA VAL A 112 -3.75 -3.93 5.47
C VAL A 112 -5.24 -4.22 5.19
N PRO A 113 -6.03 -3.29 4.62
CA PRO A 113 -7.44 -3.57 4.34
C PRO A 113 -7.66 -4.65 3.29
N LEU A 114 -6.78 -4.78 2.28
CA LEU A 114 -6.88 -5.88 1.31
C LEU A 114 -6.60 -7.24 1.96
N CYS A 115 -5.58 -7.34 2.81
CA CYS A 115 -5.26 -8.58 3.51
C CYS A 115 -6.38 -8.98 4.47
N LEU A 116 -6.91 -8.04 5.26
CA LEU A 116 -8.05 -8.29 6.16
C LEU A 116 -9.30 -8.72 5.38
N ALA A 117 -9.62 -8.04 4.28
CA ALA A 117 -10.78 -8.41 3.48
C ALA A 117 -10.60 -9.75 2.75
N ALA A 118 -9.37 -10.13 2.37
CA ALA A 118 -9.09 -11.37 1.65
C ALA A 118 -8.93 -12.59 2.55
N PHE A 119 -8.36 -12.43 3.74
CA PHE A 119 -7.99 -13.52 4.63
C PHE A 119 -8.80 -13.57 5.94
N GLY A 120 -9.61 -12.55 6.23
CA GLY A 120 -10.37 -12.40 7.48
C GLY A 120 -9.55 -11.75 8.59
#